data_AF-A0A3S0KGZ3-F1
#
_entry.id   AF-A0A3S0KGZ3-F1
#
_cell.length_a   1.000
_cell.length_b   1.000
_cell.length_c   1.000
_cell.angle_alpha   90.00
_cell.angle_beta   90.00
_cell.angle_gamma   90.00
#
_symmetry.space_group_name_H-M   'P 1'
#
loop_
_entity.id
_entity.type
_entity.pdbx_description
1 polymer ?
#
loop_
_entity_poly.entity_id
_entity_poly.type
_entity_poly.pdbx_seq_one_letter_code
_entity_poly.pdbx_strand_id
1 'polypeptide(L)'
;MLNNEILNQKITEVFGASKLAQEIIQQTDKAALILVETNEDYALITVKDFTELPIGGHDLFVEARIQKSGDTLKDMGELIKFFQQNINEIVNQFQNKIFEYTETLNETAKNIGINSIAKL
;
A
#
# COMPACT_ATOMS: atom_id res chain seq x y z
N MET A 1 16.41 8.05 5.16
CA MET A 1 15.54 7.54 6.23
C MET A 1 14.42 8.54 6.42
N LEU A 2 13.18 8.07 6.35
CA LEU A 2 12.00 8.94 6.52
C LEU A 2 11.92 9.47 7.95
N ASN A 3 11.64 10.76 8.07
CA ASN A 3 11.37 11.44 9.33
C ASN A 3 10.18 12.41 9.17
N ASN A 4 9.65 12.91 10.28
CA ASN A 4 8.47 13.77 10.26
C ASN A 4 8.66 15.07 9.44
N GLU A 5 9.87 15.62 9.37
CA GLU A 5 10.14 16.81 8.55
C GLU A 5 9.95 16.51 7.06
N ILE A 6 10.51 15.40 6.57
CA ILE A 6 10.38 14.96 5.18
C ILE A 6 8.91 14.67 4.85
N LEU A 7 8.21 13.98 5.75
CA LEU A 7 6.78 13.67 5.57
C LEU A 7 5.96 14.95 5.44
N ASN A 8 6.14 15.90 6.37
CA ASN A 8 5.43 17.17 6.36
C ASN A 8 5.77 18.02 5.12
N GLN A 9 7.04 18.02 4.70
CA GLN A 9 7.47 18.69 3.48
C GLN A 9 6.72 18.14 2.27
N LYS A 10 6.71 16.80 2.10
CA LYS A 10 6.07 16.15 0.96
C LYS A 10 4.55 16.37 0.93
N ILE A 11 3.91 16.31 2.09
CA ILE A 11 2.48 16.63 2.23
C ILE A 11 2.22 18.09 1.84
N THR A 12 3.05 19.02 2.31
CA THR A 12 2.91 20.45 1.98
C THR A 12 3.11 20.71 0.49
N GLU A 13 4.07 20.04 -0.16
CA GLU A 13 4.34 20.16 -1.60
C GLU A 13 3.11 19.79 -2.45
N VAL A 14 2.36 18.76 -2.04
CA VAL A 14 1.22 18.23 -2.82
C VAL A 14 -0.09 18.93 -2.49
N PHE A 15 -0.37 19.19 -1.22
CA PHE A 15 -1.64 19.74 -0.77
C PHE A 15 -1.62 21.27 -0.57
N GLY A 16 -0.46 21.91 -0.69
CA GLY A 16 -0.30 23.37 -0.60
C GLY A 16 -0.60 23.98 0.78
N ALA A 17 -0.82 23.14 1.80
CA ALA A 17 -1.17 23.56 3.15
C ALA A 17 -0.14 23.03 4.16
N SER A 18 0.42 23.93 4.97
CA SER A 18 1.46 23.61 5.95
C SER A 18 0.93 22.94 7.23
N LYS A 19 -0.40 22.89 7.40
CA LYS A 19 -1.07 22.27 8.57
C LYS A 19 -2.33 21.58 8.10
N LEU A 20 -2.20 20.29 7.81
CA LEU A 20 -3.32 19.39 7.63
C LEU A 20 -3.38 18.44 8.82
N ALA A 21 -4.59 18.02 9.19
CA ALA A 21 -4.74 16.93 10.13
C ALA A 21 -4.24 15.66 9.42
N GLN A 22 -3.32 14.94 10.05
CA GLN A 22 -2.71 13.76 9.48
C GLN A 22 -2.50 12.70 10.55
N GLU A 23 -2.69 11.43 10.18
CA GLU A 23 -2.45 10.27 11.04
C GLU A 23 -1.55 9.28 10.31
N ILE A 24 -0.44 8.89 10.95
CA ILE A 24 0.48 7.89 10.38
C ILE A 24 -0.06 6.50 10.72
N ILE A 25 -0.59 5.81 9.71
CA ILE A 25 -1.14 4.46 9.86
C ILE A 25 -0.01 3.43 10.02
N GLN A 26 1.06 3.59 9.22
CA GLN A 26 2.20 2.69 9.24
C GLN A 26 3.46 3.45 8.83
N GLN A 27 4.58 3.16 9.49
CA GLN A 27 5.88 3.72 9.13
C GLN A 27 6.99 2.67 9.23
N THR A 28 7.88 2.73 8.26
CA THR A 28 9.15 1.99 8.16
C THR A 28 10.25 2.98 7.82
N ASP A 29 11.51 2.53 7.79
CA ASP A 29 12.64 3.36 7.40
C ASP A 29 12.55 3.91 5.97
N LYS A 30 11.79 3.21 5.10
CA LYS A 30 11.71 3.44 3.65
C LYS A 30 10.35 3.85 3.12
N ALA A 31 9.28 3.65 3.89
CA ALA A 31 7.93 4.05 3.50
C ALA A 31 7.08 4.45 4.71
N ALA A 32 6.19 5.42 4.51
CA ALA A 32 5.15 5.79 5.47
C ALA A 32 3.79 5.86 4.76
N LEU A 33 2.78 5.23 5.34
CA LEU A 33 1.38 5.31 4.94
C LEU A 33 0.66 6.28 5.89
N ILE A 34 0.05 7.32 5.31
CA ILE A 34 -0.50 8.44 6.07
C ILE A 34 -1.90 8.75 5.57
N LEU A 35 -2.84 8.91 6.50
CA LEU A 35 -4.14 9.50 6.22
C LEU A 35 -4.05 11.01 6.42
N VAL A 36 -4.43 11.78 5.42
CA VAL A 36 -4.45 13.24 5.45
C VAL A 36 -5.89 13.70 5.30
N GLU A 37 -6.34 14.58 6.17
CA GLU A 37 -7.65 15.21 6.10
C GLU A 37 -7.50 16.65 5.57
N THR A 38 -8.16 16.92 4.45
CA THR A 38 -8.30 18.28 3.89
C THR A 38 -9.70 18.82 4.17
N ASN A 39 -10.01 20.04 3.71
CA ASN A 39 -11.37 20.57 3.79
C ASN A 39 -12.37 19.79 2.93
N GLU A 40 -11.92 19.19 1.82
CA GLU A 40 -12.80 18.59 0.83
C GLU A 40 -12.82 17.06 0.88
N ASP A 41 -11.76 16.44 1.40
CA ASP A 41 -11.58 14.99 1.33
C ASP A 41 -10.67 14.40 2.40
N TYR A 42 -10.69 13.08 2.46
CA TYR A 42 -9.69 12.24 3.11
C TYR A 42 -8.78 11.65 2.03
N ALA A 43 -7.48 11.93 2.10
CA ALA A 43 -6.49 11.40 1.19
C ALA A 43 -5.61 10.37 1.89
N LEU A 44 -5.53 9.18 1.32
CA LEU A 44 -4.56 8.18 1.74
C LEU A 44 -3.32 8.31 0.86
N ILE A 45 -2.17 8.52 1.48
CA ILE A 45 -0.92 8.74 0.76
C ILE A 45 0.17 7.81 1.27
N THR A 46 1.09 7.45 0.36
CA THR A 46 2.33 6.77 0.71
C THR A 46 3.50 7.68 0.37
N VAL A 47 4.37 7.95 1.34
CA VAL A 47 5.68 8.58 1.09
C VAL A 47 6.74 7.50 1.08
N LYS A 48 7.56 7.43 0.02
CA LYS A 48 8.65 6.44 -0.12
C LYS A 48 10.00 7.12 -0.24
N ASP A 49 11.01 6.52 0.39
CA ASP A 49 12.42 6.92 0.33
C ASP A 49 13.15 6.09 -0.72
N PHE A 50 13.56 6.75 -1.80
CA PHE A 50 14.36 6.19 -2.88
C PHE A 50 15.82 6.68 -2.85
N THR A 51 16.30 7.27 -1.75
CA THR A 51 17.65 7.87 -1.66
C THR A 51 18.81 6.88 -1.84
N GLU A 52 18.54 5.57 -1.80
CA GLU A 52 19.51 4.53 -2.15
C GLU A 52 19.65 4.32 -3.66
N LEU A 53 18.76 4.91 -4.48
CA LEU A 53 18.82 4.85 -5.93
C LEU A 53 19.61 6.04 -6.49
N PRO A 54 20.33 5.89 -7.63
CA PRO A 54 21.26 6.89 -8.16
C PRO A 54 20.68 8.29 -8.43
N ILE A 55 19.36 8.37 -8.62
CA ILE A 55 18.61 9.60 -8.88
C ILE A 55 17.35 9.69 -8.00
N GLY A 56 17.23 8.85 -6.97
CA GLY A 56 16.02 8.75 -6.16
C GLY A 56 16.02 9.74 -5.00
N GLY A 57 14.85 10.36 -4.76
CA GLY A 57 14.60 11.24 -3.61
C GLY A 57 13.54 10.66 -2.69
N HIS A 58 12.77 11.55 -2.06
CA HIS A 58 11.53 11.16 -1.38
C HIS A 58 10.36 11.55 -2.27
N ASP A 59 9.47 10.60 -2.56
CA ASP A 59 8.31 10.83 -3.40
C ASP A 59 7.02 10.49 -2.64
N LEU A 60 5.94 11.21 -3.01
CA LEU A 60 4.61 11.03 -2.46
C LEU A 60 3.69 10.44 -3.55
N PHE A 61 2.98 9.39 -3.18
CA PHE A 61 1.96 8.74 -3.99
C PHE A 61 0.60 8.93 -3.32
N VAL A 62 -0.39 9.37 -4.07
CA VAL A 62 -1.78 9.43 -3.60
C VAL A 62 -2.44 8.11 -3.96
N GLU A 63 -2.69 7.29 -2.95
CA GLU A 63 -3.27 5.95 -3.11
C GLU A 63 -4.79 6.03 -3.28
N ALA A 64 -5.45 6.90 -2.53
CA ALA A 64 -6.88 7.14 -2.61
C ALA A 64 -7.25 8.56 -2.20
N ARG A 65 -8.37 9.06 -2.73
CA ARG A 65 -9.05 10.29 -2.26
C ARG A 65 -10.54 10.00 -2.11
N ILE A 66 -11.08 10.28 -0.93
CA ILE A 66 -12.49 10.07 -0.60
C ILE A 66 -13.08 11.42 -0.24
N GLN A 67 -13.94 11.93 -1.12
CA GLN A 67 -14.58 13.22 -0.93
C GLN A 67 -15.54 13.19 0.25
N LYS A 68 -15.45 14.19 1.12
CA LYS A 68 -16.33 14.32 2.29
C LYS A 68 -17.77 14.49 1.84
N SER A 69 -18.62 13.57 2.27
CA SER A 69 -20.05 13.64 1.97
C SER A 69 -20.85 14.38 3.05
N GLY A 70 -20.23 14.63 4.21
CA GLY A 70 -20.90 15.10 5.43
C GLY A 70 -21.49 13.97 6.28
N ASP A 71 -21.49 12.73 5.77
CA ASP A 71 -21.79 11.52 6.53
C ASP A 71 -20.49 10.79 6.87
N THR A 72 -19.99 11.04 8.09
CA THR A 72 -18.73 10.47 8.57
C THR A 72 -18.72 8.94 8.56
N LEU A 73 -19.86 8.28 8.84
CA LEU A 73 -19.90 6.82 8.87
C LEU A 73 -19.73 6.25 7.46
N LYS A 74 -20.37 6.87 6.47
CA LYS A 74 -20.20 6.51 5.06
C LYS A 74 -18.76 6.72 4.60
N ASP A 75 -18.18 7.89 4.89
CA ASP A 75 -16.83 8.25 4.48
C ASP A 75 -15.79 7.27 5.08
N MET A 76 -15.96 6.87 6.34
CA MET A 76 -15.13 5.82 6.98
C MET A 76 -15.35 4.44 6.37
N GLY A 77 -16.58 4.09 6.00
CA GLY A 77 -16.89 2.85 5.31
C GLY A 77 -16.19 2.74 3.95
N GLU A 78 -16.12 3.84 3.21
CA GLU A 78 -15.38 3.90 1.93
C GLU A 78 -13.86 3.75 2.13
N LEU A 79 -13.29 4.38 3.17
CA LEU A 79 -11.88 4.19 3.54
C LEU A 79 -11.56 2.73 3.86
N ILE A 80 -12.38 2.08 4.70
CA ILE A 80 -12.20 0.68 5.08
C ILE A 80 -12.31 -0.24 3.85
N LYS A 81 -13.28 0.01 2.97
CA LYS A 81 -13.44 -0.76 1.73
C LYS A 81 -12.20 -0.70 0.84
N PHE A 82 -11.59 0.48 0.71
CA PHE A 82 -10.34 0.63 -0.04
C PHE A 82 -9.21 -0.21 0.55
N PHE A 83 -9.00 -0.14 1.87
CA PHE A 83 -7.96 -0.95 2.54
C PHE A 83 -8.16 -2.45 2.33
N GLN A 84 -9.41 -2.93 2.30
CA GLN A 84 -9.72 -4.34 2.08
C GLN A 84 -9.49 -4.79 0.63
N GLN A 85 -9.69 -3.93 -0.37
CA GLN A 85 -9.46 -4.29 -1.78
C GLN A 85 -7.98 -4.67 -2.03
N ASN A 86 -7.05 -3.90 -1.48
CA ASN A 86 -5.61 -4.20 -1.58
C ASN A 86 -5.25 -5.54 -0.93
N ILE A 87 -5.89 -5.91 0.18
CA ILE A 87 -5.65 -7.20 0.84
C ILE A 87 -6.09 -8.37 -0.04
N ASN A 88 -7.27 -8.27 -0.67
CA ASN A 88 -7.77 -9.34 -1.53
C ASN A 88 -6.89 -9.56 -2.77
N GLU A 89 -6.40 -8.48 -3.38
CA GLU A 89 -5.47 -8.58 -4.50
C GLU A 89 -4.14 -9.23 -4.10
N ILE A 90 -3.58 -8.84 -2.96
CA ILE A 90 -2.34 -9.44 -2.43
C ILE A 90 -2.55 -10.93 -2.12
N VAL A 91 -3.66 -11.29 -1.48
CA VAL A 91 -4.00 -12.70 -1.19
C VAL A 91 -4.11 -13.50 -2.49
N ASN A 92 -4.77 -12.97 -3.51
CA ASN A 92 -4.88 -13.62 -4.81
C ASN A 92 -3.50 -13.81 -5.48
N GLN A 93 -2.61 -12.80 -5.42
CA GLN A 93 -1.26 -12.91 -5.95
C GLN A 93 -0.43 -13.99 -5.22
N PHE A 94 -0.54 -14.08 -3.89
CA PHE A 94 0.13 -15.13 -3.12
C PHE A 94 -0.43 -16.52 -3.46
N GLN A 95 -1.75 -16.65 -3.55
CA GLN A 95 -2.39 -17.91 -3.94
C GLN A 95 -1.93 -18.37 -5.33
N ASN A 96 -1.85 -17.46 -6.30
CA ASN A 96 -1.34 -17.78 -7.64
C ASN A 96 0.12 -18.23 -7.61
N LYS A 97 1.00 -17.55 -6.86
CA LYS A 97 2.40 -17.99 -6.73
C LYS A 97 2.54 -19.35 -6.05
N ILE A 98 1.75 -19.61 -5.01
CA ILE A 98 1.72 -20.93 -4.35
C ILE A 98 1.29 -22.00 -5.34
N PHE A 99 0.26 -21.72 -6.14
CA PHE A 99 -0.21 -22.62 -7.19
C PHE A 99 0.88 -22.91 -8.23
N GLU A 100 1.52 -21.87 -8.77
CA GLU A 100 2.63 -22.01 -9.73
C GLU A 100 3.80 -22.84 -9.19
N TYR A 101 4.22 -22.59 -7.94
CA TYR A 101 5.26 -23.39 -7.29
C TYR A 101 4.83 -24.83 -7.06
N THR A 102 3.56 -25.06 -6.70
CA THR A 102 3.04 -26.42 -6.50
C THR A 102 3.00 -27.20 -7.82
N GLU A 103 2.58 -26.57 -8.91
CA GLU A 103 2.61 -27.18 -10.24
C GLU A 103 4.04 -27.50 -10.68
N THR A 104 4.97 -26.56 -10.54
CA THR A 104 6.39 -26.77 -10.86
C THR A 104 6.99 -27.94 -10.06
N LEU A 105 6.67 -28.03 -8.78
CA LEU A 105 7.07 -29.15 -7.91
C LEU A 105 6.46 -30.47 -8.38
N ASN A 106 5.17 -30.48 -8.74
CA ASN A 106 4.49 -31.67 -9.25
C ASN A 106 5.06 -32.13 -10.60
N GLU A 107 5.38 -31.21 -11.52
CA GLU A 107 6.06 -31.52 -12.78
C GLU A 107 7.45 -32.11 -12.52
N THR A 108 8.23 -31.49 -11.63
CA THR A 108 9.55 -31.97 -11.25
C THR A 108 9.47 -33.36 -10.62
N ALA A 109 8.50 -33.60 -9.74
CA ALA A 109 8.24 -34.92 -9.16
C ALA A 109 7.95 -35.97 -10.22
N LYS A 110 7.05 -35.66 -11.17
CA LYS A 110 6.72 -36.57 -12.27
C LYS A 110 7.97 -36.92 -13.08
N ASN A 111 8.81 -35.93 -13.36
CA ASN A 111 10.07 -36.12 -14.10
C ASN A 111 11.08 -37.01 -13.36
N ILE A 112 11.01 -37.12 -12.03
CA ILE A 112 11.85 -38.01 -11.21
C ILE A 112 11.12 -39.28 -10.73
N GLY A 113 9.95 -39.59 -11.29
CA GLY A 113 9.19 -40.82 -11.01
C GLY A 113 8.31 -40.77 -9.77
N ILE A 114 8.08 -39.59 -9.18
CA ILE A 114 7.13 -39.36 -8.09
C ILE A 114 5.80 -38.87 -8.68
N ASN A 115 4.69 -39.57 -8.44
CA ASN A 115 3.43 -39.25 -9.11
C ASN A 115 2.77 -37.93 -8.66
N SER A 116 3.08 -37.41 -7.45
CA SER A 116 2.60 -36.12 -6.93
C SER A 116 3.28 -35.81 -5.59
N ILE A 117 3.62 -34.54 -5.33
CA ILE A 117 4.15 -34.08 -4.02
C ILE A 117 3.02 -33.49 -3.15
N ALA A 118 1.99 -32.91 -3.77
CA ALA A 118 0.80 -32.41 -3.09
C ALA A 118 -0.44 -32.53 -4.00
N LYS A 119 -1.56 -32.99 -3.45
CA LYS A 119 -2.88 -32.87 -4.08
C LYS A 119 -3.43 -31.48 -3.76
N LEU A 120 -3.57 -30.65 -4.78
CA LEU A 120 -4.45 -29.48 -4.77
C LEU A 120 -5.89 -29.94 -5.06
#